data_AF-X0U2D4-F1
#
_entry.id   AF-X0U2D4-F1
#
_cell.length_a   1.000
_cell.length_b   1.000
_cell.length_c   1.000
_cell.angle_alpha   90.00
_cell.angle_beta   90.00
_cell.angle_gamma   90.00
#
_symmetry.space_group_name_H-M   'P 1'
#
loop_
_entity.id
_entity.type
_entity.pdbx_description
1 polymer ?
#
loop_
_entity_poly.entity_id
_entity_poly.type
_entity_poly.pdbx_seq_one_letter_code
_entity_poly.pdbx_strand_id
1 'polypeptide(L)'
;MIKKLSRISEDGFDNLRFAALFNTKPGSPFYPASYHKGPTSFAIGAENSDLVYKAFSRAKNIEKAEYFLKEMLTTEYGRIEAIAKKISRKERIKYDGIDVSIATSVKPNESIAHAFEKLGLGKFGEVGTLAIAKVITETLKGLDIKKCGYCGLMLPVLEDYGLAMRNIDGTYELTNLLLYSAVCGV
;
A
#
# COMPACT_ATOMS: atom_id res chain seq x y z
N MET A 1 0.88 -2.84 25.51
CA MET A 1 1.19 -4.03 24.68
C MET A 1 2.48 -3.86 23.90
N ILE A 2 2.58 -2.88 22.99
CA ILE A 2 3.76 -2.64 22.13
C ILE A 2 5.09 -2.64 22.91
N LYS A 3 5.21 -1.88 24.00
CA LYS A 3 6.42 -1.86 24.86
C LYS A 3 6.79 -3.21 25.48
N LYS A 4 5.81 -4.10 25.67
CA LYS A 4 6.05 -5.45 26.19
C LYS A 4 6.59 -6.34 25.09
N LEU A 5 5.99 -6.29 23.90
CA LEU A 5 6.42 -7.06 22.73
C LEU A 5 7.85 -6.70 22.31
N SER A 6 8.21 -5.41 22.33
CA SER A 6 9.56 -4.93 21.99
C SER A 6 10.68 -5.41 22.91
N ARG A 7 10.37 -6.20 23.95
CA ARG A 7 11.32 -6.71 24.95
C ARG A 7 11.30 -8.24 25.05
N ILE A 8 10.52 -8.91 24.20
CA ILE A 8 10.47 -10.37 24.17
C ILE A 8 11.74 -10.89 23.50
N SER A 9 11.95 -10.51 22.23
CA SER A 9 13.21 -10.69 21.52
C SER A 9 14.09 -9.46 21.66
N GLU A 10 15.42 -9.65 21.67
CA GLU A 10 16.40 -8.56 21.84
C GLU A 10 16.39 -7.53 20.69
N ASP A 11 15.94 -7.95 19.50
CA ASP A 11 15.89 -7.13 18.29
C ASP A 11 14.57 -6.33 18.15
N GLY A 12 13.58 -6.58 19.01
CA GLY A 12 12.27 -5.94 18.96
C GLY A 12 11.37 -6.36 17.80
N PHE A 13 11.74 -7.37 17.01
CA PHE A 13 11.01 -7.81 15.81
C PHE A 13 9.61 -8.37 16.11
N ASP A 14 9.34 -8.76 17.35
CA ASP A 14 7.99 -9.19 17.77
C ASP A 14 6.92 -8.10 17.55
N ASN A 15 7.31 -6.82 17.47
CA ASN A 15 6.38 -5.75 17.11
C ASN A 15 5.86 -5.85 15.67
N LEU A 16 6.61 -6.47 14.75
CA LEU A 16 6.12 -6.70 13.37
C LEU A 16 4.95 -7.70 13.35
N ARG A 17 4.73 -8.42 14.46
CA ARG A 17 3.65 -9.38 14.62
C ARG A 17 2.40 -8.81 15.30
N PHE A 18 2.32 -7.49 15.44
CA PHE A 18 1.23 -6.85 16.16
C PHE A 18 0.83 -5.53 15.51
N ALA A 19 -0.47 -5.31 15.39
CA ALA A 19 -1.01 -3.99 15.12
C ALA A 19 -2.21 -3.69 16.00
N ALA A 20 -2.35 -2.41 16.35
CA ALA A 20 -3.61 -1.86 16.82
C ALA A 20 -4.40 -1.39 15.58
N LEU A 21 -5.58 -1.98 15.39
CA LEU A 21 -6.40 -1.77 14.21
C LEU A 21 -7.72 -1.11 14.61
N PHE A 22 -8.19 -0.17 13.78
CA PHE A 22 -9.49 0.48 13.96
C PHE A 22 -10.26 0.43 12.64
N ASN A 23 -11.57 0.15 12.73
CA ASN A 23 -12.49 0.14 11.59
C ASN A 23 -12.11 -0.85 10.46
N THR A 24 -11.48 -1.98 10.79
CA THR A 24 -11.10 -3.01 9.81
C THR A 24 -12.21 -4.05 9.64
N LYS A 25 -12.65 -4.27 8.40
CA LYS A 25 -13.61 -5.33 8.06
C LYS A 25 -12.90 -6.69 7.92
N PRO A 26 -13.61 -7.82 8.14
CA PRO A 26 -13.04 -9.14 7.89
C PRO A 26 -12.71 -9.33 6.40
N GLY A 27 -11.77 -10.22 6.12
CA GLY A 27 -11.41 -10.62 4.75
C GLY A 27 -10.31 -9.80 4.09
N SER A 28 -9.61 -8.92 4.81
CA SER A 28 -8.36 -8.36 4.31
C SER A 28 -7.28 -9.45 4.21
N PRO A 29 -6.55 -9.55 3.09
CA PRO A 29 -5.50 -10.55 2.89
C PRO A 29 -4.16 -10.18 3.54
N PHE A 30 -4.00 -8.95 4.04
CA PHE A 30 -2.74 -8.47 4.59
C PHE A 30 -2.65 -8.63 6.10
N TYR A 31 -1.59 -9.31 6.54
CA TYR A 31 -1.17 -9.31 7.93
C TYR A 31 -0.59 -7.93 8.31
N PRO A 32 -0.75 -7.43 9.55
CA PRO A 32 -1.48 -8.00 10.69
C PRO A 32 -2.99 -7.69 10.73
N ALA A 33 -3.56 -7.07 9.69
CA ALA A 33 -4.99 -6.76 9.62
C ALA A 33 -5.89 -7.94 9.25
N SER A 34 -5.30 -9.04 8.79
CA SER A 34 -6.01 -10.22 8.30
C SER A 34 -6.76 -10.95 9.41
N TYR A 35 -8.09 -11.00 9.28
CA TYR A 35 -8.93 -11.91 10.05
C TYR A 35 -10.14 -12.34 9.22
N HIS A 36 -10.66 -13.54 9.50
CA HIS A 36 -11.78 -14.11 8.78
C HIS A 36 -13.04 -14.15 9.64
N LYS A 37 -14.18 -13.88 9.01
CA LYS A 37 -15.52 -14.06 9.60
C LYS A 37 -16.50 -14.41 8.49
N GLY A 38 -17.15 -15.57 8.60
CA GLY A 38 -18.19 -16.02 7.65
C GLY A 38 -17.87 -17.37 7.01
N PRO A 39 -18.42 -17.65 5.81
CA PRO A 39 -18.17 -18.88 5.07
C PRO A 39 -16.78 -18.85 4.40
N THR A 40 -16.26 -20.03 4.06
CA THR A 40 -14.98 -20.18 3.35
C THR A 40 -14.90 -19.27 2.11
N SER A 41 -13.88 -18.42 2.10
CA SER A 41 -13.62 -17.45 1.05
C SER A 41 -12.13 -17.22 0.86
N PHE A 42 -11.76 -16.56 -0.24
CA PHE A 42 -10.40 -16.10 -0.47
C PHE A 42 -10.39 -14.66 -0.98
N ALA A 43 -9.35 -13.93 -0.59
CA ALA A 43 -9.00 -12.59 -1.06
C ALA A 43 -7.55 -12.59 -1.51
N ILE A 44 -7.14 -11.57 -2.29
CA ILE A 44 -5.80 -11.49 -2.86
C ILE A 44 -5.14 -10.18 -2.43
N GLY A 45 -3.94 -10.26 -1.87
CA GLY A 45 -3.01 -9.14 -1.71
C GLY A 45 -1.82 -9.34 -2.64
N ALA A 46 -1.23 -8.24 -3.11
CA ALA A 46 -0.06 -8.27 -3.97
C ALA A 46 0.98 -7.23 -3.52
N GLU A 47 2.25 -7.59 -3.62
CA GLU A 47 3.36 -6.63 -3.63
C GLU A 47 3.35 -5.92 -5.00
N ASN A 48 3.25 -4.58 -5.00
CA ASN A 48 2.90 -3.81 -6.21
C ASN A 48 3.52 -2.41 -6.27
N SER A 49 4.40 -2.04 -5.33
CA SER A 49 5.00 -0.70 -5.30
C SER A 49 5.90 -0.42 -6.51
N ASP A 50 6.39 -1.47 -7.17
CA ASP A 50 7.12 -1.38 -8.43
C ASP A 50 6.29 -0.72 -9.54
N LEU A 51 4.96 -0.92 -9.55
CA LEU A 51 4.05 -0.27 -10.50
C LEU A 51 3.99 1.24 -10.27
N VAL A 52 4.03 1.70 -9.03
CA VAL A 52 4.08 3.13 -8.71
C VAL A 52 5.39 3.73 -9.20
N TYR A 53 6.51 3.07 -8.91
CA TYR A 53 7.83 3.52 -9.38
C TYR A 53 7.89 3.60 -10.92
N LYS A 54 7.39 2.58 -11.62
CA LYS A 54 7.32 2.55 -13.10
C LYS A 54 6.42 3.64 -13.66
N ALA A 55 5.22 3.83 -13.11
CA ALA A 55 4.28 4.84 -13.55
C ALA A 55 4.87 6.25 -13.37
N PHE A 56 5.43 6.54 -12.20
CA PHE A 56 5.91 7.87 -11.86
C PHE A 56 7.22 8.19 -12.58
N SER A 57 8.05 7.19 -12.88
CA SER A 57 9.23 7.37 -13.75
C SER A 57 8.88 7.78 -15.19
N ARG A 58 7.65 7.52 -15.66
CA ARG A 58 7.16 7.93 -16.98
C ARG A 58 6.40 9.26 -16.94
N ALA A 59 5.98 9.69 -15.77
CA ALA A 59 5.17 10.87 -15.58
C ALA A 59 6.03 12.14 -15.58
N LYS A 60 5.49 13.22 -16.16
CA LYS A 60 6.11 14.55 -16.11
C LYS A 60 5.48 15.46 -15.05
N ASN A 61 4.33 15.07 -14.53
CA ASN A 61 3.53 15.79 -13.55
C ASN A 61 2.57 14.81 -12.86
N ILE A 62 1.87 15.29 -11.84
CA ILE A 62 0.98 14.50 -11.00
C ILE A 62 -0.18 13.92 -11.81
N GLU A 63 -0.76 14.68 -12.75
CA GLU A 63 -1.90 14.24 -13.56
C GLU A 63 -1.53 13.06 -14.46
N LYS A 64 -0.33 13.08 -15.06
CA LYS A 64 0.18 11.94 -15.83
C LYS A 64 0.57 10.76 -14.93
N ALA A 65 1.01 11.03 -13.70
CA ALA A 65 1.32 9.99 -12.72
C ALA A 65 0.07 9.19 -12.35
N GLU A 66 -1.04 9.88 -12.06
CA GLU A 66 -2.36 9.29 -11.83
C GLU A 66 -2.80 8.42 -13.01
N TYR A 67 -2.74 8.98 -14.23
CA TYR A 67 -3.14 8.28 -15.45
C TYR A 67 -2.36 6.98 -15.66
N PHE A 68 -1.02 7.04 -15.63
CA PHE A 68 -0.19 5.85 -15.84
C PHE A 68 -0.35 4.82 -14.72
N LEU A 69 -0.49 5.26 -13.47
CA LEU A 69 -0.70 4.36 -12.35
C LEU A 69 -2.04 3.62 -12.50
N LYS A 70 -3.11 4.36 -12.83
CA LYS A 70 -4.44 3.77 -13.07
C LYS A 70 -4.43 2.76 -14.20
N GLU A 71 -3.78 3.08 -15.32
CA GLU A 71 -3.65 2.20 -16.49
C GLU A 71 -2.95 0.89 -16.13
N MET A 72 -1.79 0.98 -15.46
CA MET A 72 -1.00 -0.19 -15.06
C MET A 72 -1.76 -1.07 -14.07
N LEU A 73 -2.34 -0.48 -13.02
CA LEU A 73 -3.09 -1.24 -12.00
C LEU A 73 -4.34 -1.88 -12.58
N THR A 74 -5.09 -1.18 -13.45
CA THR A 74 -6.27 -1.74 -14.11
C THR A 74 -5.88 -2.96 -14.96
N THR A 75 -4.76 -2.88 -15.67
CA THR A 75 -4.28 -3.97 -16.52
C THR A 75 -3.89 -5.19 -15.70
N GLU A 76 -3.05 -5.02 -14.67
CA GLU A 76 -2.55 -6.16 -13.89
C GLU A 76 -3.64 -6.76 -12.99
N TYR A 77 -4.42 -5.94 -12.28
CA TYR A 77 -5.50 -6.45 -11.45
C TYR A 77 -6.66 -7.01 -12.25
N GLY A 78 -6.93 -6.51 -13.47
CA GLY A 78 -7.94 -7.12 -14.34
C GLY A 78 -7.60 -8.57 -14.70
N ARG A 79 -6.32 -8.86 -14.96
CA ARG A 79 -5.85 -10.24 -15.20
C ARG A 79 -6.02 -11.12 -13.96
N ILE A 80 -5.62 -10.63 -12.79
CA ILE A 80 -5.74 -11.35 -11.52
C ILE A 80 -7.21 -11.62 -11.20
N GLU A 81 -8.09 -10.63 -11.35
CA GLU A 81 -9.51 -10.76 -11.06
C GLU A 81 -10.19 -11.78 -11.98
N ALA A 82 -9.84 -11.80 -13.27
CA ALA A 82 -10.36 -12.78 -14.21
C ALA A 82 -10.01 -14.22 -13.80
N ILE A 83 -8.76 -14.45 -13.36
CA ILE A 83 -8.28 -15.74 -12.85
C ILE A 83 -9.00 -16.09 -11.55
N ALA A 84 -9.09 -15.16 -10.60
CA ALA A 84 -9.78 -15.36 -9.32
C ALA A 84 -11.25 -15.73 -9.51
N LYS A 85 -11.97 -15.04 -10.41
CA LYS A 85 -13.35 -15.37 -10.76
C LYS A 85 -13.48 -16.78 -11.37
N LYS A 86 -12.50 -17.23 -12.17
CA LYS A 86 -12.47 -18.60 -12.71
C LYS A 86 -12.26 -19.64 -11.60
N ILE A 87 -11.33 -19.41 -10.69
CA ILE A 87 -11.08 -20.28 -9.52
C ILE A 87 -12.33 -20.35 -8.64
N SER A 88 -12.95 -19.21 -8.35
CA SER A 88 -14.16 -19.13 -7.54
C SER A 88 -15.30 -19.98 -8.10
N ARG A 89 -15.53 -19.94 -9.42
CA ARG A 89 -16.55 -20.78 -10.08
C ARG A 89 -16.20 -22.27 -10.06
N LYS A 90 -14.94 -22.61 -10.32
CA LYS A 90 -14.47 -24.01 -10.40
C LYS A 90 -14.51 -24.70 -9.04
N GLU A 91 -13.97 -24.04 -8.02
CA GLU A 91 -13.81 -24.60 -6.67
C GLU A 91 -15.04 -24.33 -5.77
N ARG A 92 -16.00 -23.52 -6.23
CA ARG A 92 -17.18 -23.08 -5.45
C ARG A 92 -16.80 -22.38 -4.14
N ILE A 93 -15.64 -21.72 -4.12
CA ILE A 93 -15.18 -20.89 -2.99
C ILE A 93 -15.44 -19.43 -3.33
N LYS A 94 -15.97 -18.66 -2.38
CA LYS A 94 -16.28 -17.23 -2.58
C LYS A 94 -14.99 -16.42 -2.77
N TYR A 95 -14.91 -15.66 -3.85
CA TYR A 95 -13.88 -14.64 -4.05
C TYR A 95 -14.33 -13.31 -3.43
N ASP A 96 -13.59 -12.81 -2.45
CA ASP A 96 -13.93 -11.58 -1.73
C ASP A 96 -13.38 -10.30 -2.37
N GLY A 97 -12.31 -10.40 -3.16
CA GLY A 97 -11.73 -9.27 -3.86
C GLY A 97 -10.20 -9.26 -3.84
N ILE A 98 -9.64 -8.18 -4.36
CA ILE A 98 -8.22 -7.82 -4.23
C ILE A 98 -8.11 -6.63 -3.28
N ASP A 99 -7.16 -6.68 -2.35
CA ASP A 99 -6.72 -5.49 -1.62
C ASP A 99 -5.69 -4.77 -2.48
N VAL A 100 -6.12 -3.65 -3.08
CA VAL A 100 -5.31 -2.90 -4.04
C VAL A 100 -4.33 -1.94 -3.36
N SER A 101 -4.18 -2.00 -2.03
CA SER A 101 -3.24 -1.16 -1.29
C SER A 101 -1.83 -1.24 -1.87
N ILE A 102 -1.08 -0.15 -1.76
CA ILE A 102 0.35 -0.19 -2.11
C ILE A 102 1.10 -0.91 -1.00
N ALA A 103 1.60 -2.11 -1.30
CA ALA A 103 2.52 -2.85 -0.46
C ALA A 103 3.94 -2.56 -0.92
N THR A 104 4.73 -1.94 -0.04
CA THR A 104 6.08 -1.46 -0.33
C THR A 104 7.11 -2.58 -0.31
N SER A 105 8.31 -2.26 -0.77
CA SER A 105 9.43 -3.19 -0.87
C SER A 105 10.71 -2.55 -0.35
N VAL A 106 11.60 -3.40 0.16
CA VAL A 106 12.96 -3.01 0.59
C VAL A 106 13.91 -2.78 -0.59
N LYS A 107 13.46 -2.96 -1.84
CA LYS A 107 14.28 -2.70 -3.02
C LYS A 107 14.24 -1.20 -3.40
N PRO A 108 15.40 -0.55 -3.64
CA PRO A 108 15.45 0.88 -3.95
C PRO A 108 14.63 1.32 -5.19
N ASN A 109 14.50 0.45 -6.19
CA ASN A 109 13.75 0.68 -7.43
C ASN A 109 12.25 0.33 -7.34
N GLU A 110 11.79 -0.05 -6.15
CA GLU A 110 10.39 -0.34 -5.84
C GLU A 110 9.90 0.54 -4.67
N SER A 111 10.76 1.43 -4.17
CA SER A 111 10.44 2.31 -3.05
C SER A 111 9.39 3.34 -3.43
N ILE A 112 8.40 3.52 -2.54
CA ILE A 112 7.35 4.51 -2.67
C ILE A 112 7.91 5.92 -2.53
N ALA A 113 8.84 6.15 -1.60
CA ALA A 113 9.47 7.45 -1.44
C ALA A 113 10.25 7.84 -2.70
N HIS A 114 11.04 6.92 -3.25
CA HIS A 114 11.76 7.18 -4.51
C HIS A 114 10.82 7.32 -5.71
N ALA A 115 9.67 6.64 -5.72
CA ALA A 115 8.66 6.83 -6.74
C ALA A 115 8.12 8.27 -6.72
N PHE A 116 7.81 8.82 -5.53
CA PHE A 116 7.36 10.22 -5.38
C PHE A 116 8.38 11.19 -5.97
N GLU A 117 9.66 10.95 -5.69
CA GLU A 117 10.77 11.79 -6.14
C GLU A 117 10.94 11.81 -7.67
N LYS A 118 10.42 10.80 -8.39
CA LYS A 118 10.41 10.80 -9.87
C LYS A 118 9.58 11.93 -10.47
N LEU A 119 8.64 12.50 -9.72
CA LEU A 119 7.83 13.63 -10.18
C LEU A 119 8.59 14.97 -10.12
N GLY A 120 9.81 14.99 -9.58
CA GLY A 120 10.66 16.18 -9.58
C GLY A 120 10.22 17.29 -8.62
N LEU A 121 9.40 16.94 -7.61
CA LEU A 121 8.86 17.89 -6.63
C LEU A 121 9.70 18.02 -5.34
N GLY A 122 10.88 17.41 -5.31
CA GLY A 122 11.75 17.37 -4.13
C GLY A 122 11.81 15.97 -3.52
N LYS A 123 12.42 15.88 -2.33
CA LYS A 123 12.53 14.62 -1.58
C LYS A 123 11.21 14.27 -0.89
N PHE A 124 10.95 12.98 -0.67
CA PHE A 124 9.82 12.58 0.18
C PHE A 124 9.92 13.25 1.56
N GLY A 125 8.83 13.83 2.03
CA GLY A 125 8.79 14.65 3.24
C GLY A 125 8.66 16.15 2.97
N GLU A 126 9.14 16.61 1.81
CA GLU A 126 9.05 18.00 1.37
C GLU A 126 7.67 18.32 0.75
N VAL A 127 7.56 19.54 0.21
CA VAL A 127 6.35 20.07 -0.41
C VAL A 127 5.84 19.11 -1.51
N GLY A 128 4.53 18.85 -1.51
CA GLY A 128 3.88 17.99 -2.50
C GLY A 128 3.69 16.54 -2.05
N THR A 129 4.41 16.06 -1.03
CA THR A 129 4.27 14.67 -0.53
C THR A 129 2.82 14.30 -0.20
N LEU A 130 2.11 15.19 0.52
CA LEU A 130 0.69 14.97 0.87
C LEU A 130 -0.22 14.90 -0.38
N ALA A 131 0.03 15.74 -1.37
CA ALA A 131 -0.76 15.77 -2.60
C ALA A 131 -0.57 14.49 -3.41
N ILE A 132 0.68 14.02 -3.54
CA ILE A 132 1.00 12.76 -4.22
C ILE A 132 0.36 11.57 -3.49
N ALA A 133 0.45 11.53 -2.16
CA ALA A 133 -0.15 10.48 -1.34
C ALA A 133 -1.68 10.40 -1.54
N LYS A 134 -2.34 11.56 -1.61
CA LYS A 134 -3.76 11.66 -1.91
C LYS A 134 -4.09 11.11 -3.31
N VAL A 135 -3.33 11.52 -4.33
CA VAL A 135 -3.55 11.10 -5.73
C VAL A 135 -3.42 9.58 -5.89
N ILE A 136 -2.42 8.97 -5.24
CA ILE A 136 -2.30 7.51 -5.23
C ILE A 136 -3.56 6.88 -4.63
N THR A 137 -3.98 7.34 -3.44
CA THR A 137 -5.14 6.78 -2.74
C THR A 137 -6.43 6.91 -3.56
N GLU A 138 -6.66 8.08 -4.17
CA GLU A 138 -7.80 8.31 -5.07
C GLU A 138 -7.74 7.40 -6.31
N THR A 139 -6.55 7.19 -6.87
CA THR A 139 -6.34 6.26 -7.99
C THR A 139 -6.76 4.84 -7.62
N LEU A 140 -6.29 4.33 -6.47
CA LEU A 140 -6.62 2.98 -5.98
C LEU A 140 -8.12 2.81 -5.78
N LYS A 141 -8.77 3.80 -5.15
CA LYS A 141 -10.21 3.80 -4.89
C LYS A 141 -11.02 3.87 -6.18
N GLY A 142 -10.52 4.58 -7.18
CA GLY A 142 -11.14 4.72 -8.50
C GLY A 142 -10.98 3.53 -9.45
N LEU A 143 -10.28 2.45 -9.06
CA LEU A 143 -10.15 1.24 -9.90
C LEU A 143 -11.47 0.46 -9.97
N ASP A 144 -11.88 0.07 -11.16
CA ASP A 144 -13.06 -0.79 -11.35
C ASP A 144 -12.69 -2.28 -11.21
N ILE A 145 -12.36 -2.68 -9.98
CA ILE A 145 -12.02 -4.04 -9.59
C ILE A 145 -12.81 -4.37 -8.32
N LYS A 146 -13.20 -5.63 -8.13
CA LYS A 146 -13.75 -6.08 -6.85
C LYS A 146 -12.70 -5.95 -5.74
N LYS A 147 -12.87 -4.92 -4.92
CA LYS A 147 -11.95 -4.54 -3.84
C LYS A 147 -12.32 -5.15 -2.49
N CYS A 148 -11.31 -5.38 -1.66
CA CYS A 148 -11.44 -5.76 -0.25
C CYS A 148 -10.33 -5.13 0.59
N GLY A 149 -10.42 -5.16 1.92
CA GLY A 149 -9.36 -4.65 2.80
C GLY A 149 -9.20 -3.13 2.78
N TYR A 150 -7.96 -2.65 2.86
CA TYR A 150 -7.64 -1.21 3.08
C TYR A 150 -7.75 -0.38 1.80
N CYS A 151 -7.28 -0.90 0.66
CA CYS A 151 -7.27 -0.22 -0.64
C CYS A 151 -6.70 1.21 -0.60
N GLY A 152 -5.62 1.42 0.13
CA GLY A 152 -5.01 2.73 0.37
C GLY A 152 -3.49 2.72 0.26
N LEU A 153 -2.88 3.83 0.63
CA LEU A 153 -1.42 3.97 0.65
C LEU A 153 -0.89 3.69 2.06
N MET A 154 -0.07 2.64 2.23
CA MET A 154 0.66 2.43 3.47
C MET A 154 2.06 3.06 3.35
N LEU A 155 2.53 3.68 4.44
CA LEU A 155 3.88 4.27 4.51
C LEU A 155 4.71 3.59 5.62
N PRO A 156 5.04 2.29 5.47
CA PRO A 156 5.77 1.54 6.48
C PRO A 156 7.27 1.91 6.43
N VAL A 157 7.68 2.84 7.30
CA VAL A 157 9.04 3.41 7.30
C VAL A 157 10.15 2.35 7.34
N LEU A 158 9.91 1.21 7.98
CA LEU A 158 10.89 0.13 8.13
C LEU A 158 10.85 -0.93 7.01
N GLU A 159 9.84 -0.88 6.13
CA GLU A 159 9.62 -1.87 5.06
C GLU A 159 9.81 -1.27 3.66
N ASP A 160 10.10 0.03 3.59
CA ASP A 160 10.41 0.75 2.36
C ASP A 160 11.81 1.38 2.44
N TYR A 161 12.67 1.05 1.47
CA TYR A 161 14.05 1.53 1.46
C TYR A 161 14.14 3.05 1.47
N GLY A 162 13.36 3.73 0.62
CA GLY A 162 13.45 5.18 0.48
C GLY A 162 12.85 5.91 1.68
N LEU A 163 11.76 5.40 2.27
CA LEU A 163 11.23 5.96 3.52
C LEU A 163 12.29 5.87 4.63
N ALA A 164 12.94 4.71 4.80
CA ALA A 164 14.01 4.54 5.78
C ALA A 164 15.16 5.54 5.56
N MET A 165 15.62 5.70 4.32
CA MET A 165 16.68 6.67 3.98
C MET A 165 16.25 8.12 4.23
N ARG A 166 15.01 8.48 3.90
CA ARG A 166 14.51 9.85 4.11
C ARG A 166 14.27 10.17 5.58
N ASN A 167 13.93 9.16 6.38
CA ASN A 167 13.91 9.27 7.84
C ASN A 167 15.32 9.50 8.41
N ILE A 168 16.35 8.83 7.88
CA ILE A 168 17.76 9.07 8.25
C ILE A 168 18.22 10.48 7.85
N ASP A 169 17.84 10.92 6.66
CA ASP A 169 18.13 12.28 6.16
C ASP A 169 17.38 13.39 6.93
N GLY A 170 16.37 13.03 7.74
CA GLY A 170 15.56 13.99 8.51
C GLY A 170 14.61 14.83 7.65
N THR A 171 14.17 14.34 6.49
CA THR A 171 13.28 15.10 5.60
C THR A 171 11.81 15.09 6.03
N TYR A 172 11.45 14.22 6.99
CA TYR A 172 10.14 14.19 7.63
C TYR A 172 10.23 13.64 9.04
N GLU A 173 9.19 13.91 9.83
CA GLU A 173 9.04 13.43 11.21
C GLU A 173 7.69 12.73 11.42
N LEU A 174 7.44 12.26 12.65
CA LEU A 174 6.19 11.58 13.02
C LEU A 174 4.95 12.42 12.68
N THR A 175 5.00 13.74 12.88
CA THR A 175 3.91 14.66 12.57
C THR A 175 3.55 14.62 11.09
N ASN A 176 4.53 14.50 10.19
CA ASN A 176 4.28 14.34 8.75
C ASN A 176 3.58 13.02 8.45
N LEU A 177 4.02 11.90 9.04
CA LEU A 177 3.36 10.60 8.84
C LEU A 177 1.89 10.62 9.32
N LEU A 178 1.62 11.27 10.45
CA LEU A 178 0.26 11.48 10.94
C LEU A 178 -0.56 12.34 9.96
N LEU A 179 0.03 13.41 9.43
CA LEU A 179 -0.61 14.24 8.41
C LEU A 179 -0.92 13.44 7.13
N TYR A 180 0.04 12.65 6.62
CA TYR A 180 -0.16 11.84 5.43
C TYR A 180 -1.22 10.77 5.64
N SER A 181 -1.33 10.21 6.85
CA SER A 181 -2.37 9.22 7.18
C SER A 181 -3.79 9.76 6.97
N ALA A 182 -3.98 11.08 7.08
CA ALA A 182 -5.27 11.73 6.87
C ALA A 182 -5.77 11.69 5.41
N VAL A 183 -4.94 11.28 4.44
CA VAL A 183 -5.34 11.10 3.03
C VAL A 183 -5.09 9.69 2.51
N CYS A 184 -4.44 8.83 3.29
CA CYS A 184 -4.04 7.48 2.85
C CYS A 184 -5.15 6.43 2.97
N GLY A 185 -6.08 6.61 3.93
CA GLY A 185 -7.12 5.63 4.26
C GLY A 185 -8.56 6.12 4.10
N VAL A 186 -8.78 7.31 3.54
CA VAL A 186 -10.10 7.98 3.49
C VAL A 186 -10.92 7.50 2.32
#